data_AF-A0A3D2SJG7-F1
#
_entry.id   AF-A0A3D2SJG7-F1
#
_cell.length_a   1.000
_cell.length_b   1.000
_cell.length_c   1.000
_cell.angle_alpha   90.00
_cell.angle_beta   90.00
_cell.angle_gamma   90.00
#
_symmetry.space_group_name_H-M   'P 1'
#
loop_
_entity.id
_entity.type
_entity.pdbx_description
1 polymer ?
#
loop_
_entity_poly.entity_id
_entity_poly.type
_entity_poly.pdbx_seq_one_letter_code
_entity_poly.pdbx_strand_id
1 'polypeptide(L)'
;MVDFAEHRKALLCNDAGSIADYQSAMDEAVKAVAAWLQNDKMYTGGSIKELRSAISFNPSKEGMGLHQSLSRMVELFLNKSLKVHHPYSLAHLHCPTMVTSQIAEVLINATNQSMDSWDQSPAGSLMEVQLIDWLRQKVGYGSGQAGVFTSGGTQSNLMGVLLARDWCISKNWKNENGQPWSVQRDGIPAEAMKNVKVICSENAHFSVQKNMAMMGMGFQSVVTVPVNDNAQMDVDALEKTMAHLQAEGKIVACVVATAGTTDAG
;
A
#
# COMPACT_ATOMS: atom_id res chain seq x y z
N MET A 1 25.02 -3.32 34.52
CA MET A 1 26.09 -3.45 33.52
C MET A 1 25.43 -4.07 32.29
N VAL A 2 25.56 -3.48 31.11
CA VAL A 2 24.92 -4.03 29.90
C VAL A 2 25.68 -5.28 29.49
N ASP A 3 24.99 -6.42 29.40
CA ASP A 3 25.58 -7.64 28.85
C ASP A 3 25.53 -7.59 27.33
N PHE A 4 26.64 -7.19 26.72
CA PHE A 4 26.78 -7.14 25.26
C PHE A 4 26.67 -8.52 24.60
N ALA A 5 26.95 -9.61 25.32
CA ALA A 5 26.77 -10.96 24.79
C ALA A 5 25.29 -11.32 24.69
N GLU A 6 24.46 -10.94 25.67
CA GLU A 6 23.01 -11.09 25.55
C GLU A 6 22.42 -10.19 24.46
N HIS A 7 22.93 -8.96 24.32
CA HIS A 7 22.45 -8.05 23.27
C HIS A 7 22.73 -8.60 21.86
N ARG A 8 23.89 -9.24 21.63
CA ARG A 8 24.22 -9.86 20.34
C ARG A 8 23.28 -11.01 19.96
N LYS A 9 22.71 -11.72 20.92
CA LYS A 9 21.70 -12.77 20.68
C LYS A 9 20.37 -12.22 20.16
N ALA A 10 20.09 -10.93 20.39
CA ALA A 10 18.85 -10.29 19.98
C ALA A 10 18.92 -9.65 18.58
N LEU A 11 20.10 -9.60 17.96
CA LEU A 11 20.34 -8.91 16.69
C LEU A 11 20.86 -9.88 15.64
N LEU A 12 20.44 -9.70 14.38
CA LEU A 12 21.13 -10.28 13.24
C LEU A 12 22.43 -9.50 13.00
N CYS A 13 23.59 -10.12 13.27
CA CYS A 13 24.89 -9.48 13.15
C CYS A 13 26.00 -10.46 12.76
N ASN A 14 27.21 -9.95 12.49
CA ASN A 14 28.39 -10.75 12.17
C ASN A 14 28.97 -11.42 13.43
N ASP A 15 28.19 -12.32 14.02
CA ASP A 15 28.51 -13.15 15.18
C ASP A 15 28.10 -14.59 14.85
N ALA A 16 28.97 -15.55 15.18
CA ALA A 16 28.73 -16.95 14.82
C ALA A 16 27.45 -17.52 15.47
N GLY A 17 27.10 -17.09 16.69
CA GLY A 17 25.88 -17.49 17.35
C GLY A 17 24.65 -16.87 16.68
N SER A 18 24.68 -15.56 16.40
CA SER A 18 23.61 -14.86 15.68
C SER A 18 23.31 -15.50 14.31
N ILE A 19 24.35 -15.83 13.53
CA ILE A 19 24.21 -16.49 12.23
C ILE A 19 23.62 -17.89 12.37
N ALA A 20 24.09 -18.68 13.36
CA ALA A 20 23.56 -20.02 13.61
C ALA A 20 22.09 -19.99 14.06
N ASP A 21 21.72 -19.05 14.94
CA ASP A 21 20.36 -18.85 15.41
C ASP A 21 19.43 -18.47 14.23
N TYR A 22 19.87 -17.55 13.35
CA TYR A 22 19.14 -17.20 12.13
C TYR A 22 18.93 -18.41 11.23
N GLN A 23 19.99 -19.16 10.91
CA GLN A 23 19.91 -20.34 10.04
C GLN A 23 18.95 -21.39 10.62
N SER A 24 19.11 -21.73 11.90
CA SER A 24 18.28 -22.74 12.55
C SER A 24 16.81 -22.33 12.61
N ALA A 25 16.50 -21.08 12.99
CA ALA A 25 15.13 -20.61 13.10
C ALA A 25 14.45 -20.46 11.73
N MET A 26 15.19 -20.00 10.71
CA MET A 26 14.67 -19.93 9.35
C MET A 26 14.38 -21.31 8.77
N ASP A 27 15.26 -22.29 8.99
CA ASP A 27 15.02 -23.68 8.56
C ASP A 27 13.78 -24.28 9.22
N GLU A 28 13.58 -24.02 10.51
CA GLU A 28 12.38 -24.43 11.25
C GLU A 28 11.11 -23.75 10.70
N ALA A 29 11.17 -22.44 10.44
CA ALA A 29 10.07 -21.69 9.85
C ALA A 29 9.70 -22.19 8.44
N VAL A 30 10.69 -22.46 7.58
CA VAL A 30 10.48 -23.01 6.23
C VAL A 30 9.82 -24.39 6.30
N LYS A 31 10.27 -25.26 7.20
CA LYS A 31 9.64 -26.57 7.43
C LYS A 31 8.20 -26.43 7.91
N ALA A 32 7.92 -25.50 8.82
CA ALA A 32 6.57 -25.22 9.31
C ALA A 32 5.66 -24.71 8.19
N VAL A 33 6.13 -23.79 7.35
CA VAL A 33 5.39 -23.31 6.17
C VAL A 33 5.12 -24.45 5.19
N ALA A 34 6.12 -25.27 4.87
CA ALA A 34 5.95 -26.42 3.99
C ALA A 34 4.90 -27.42 4.52
N ALA A 35 4.92 -27.74 5.82
CA ALA A 35 3.91 -28.58 6.45
C ALA A 35 2.52 -27.93 6.44
N TRP A 36 2.44 -26.62 6.69
CA TRP A 36 1.19 -25.86 6.62
C TRP A 36 0.58 -25.87 5.21
N LEU A 37 1.40 -25.76 4.16
CA LEU A 37 0.96 -25.85 2.76
C LEU A 37 0.42 -27.24 2.39
N GLN A 38 0.93 -28.31 3.00
CA GLN A 38 0.45 -29.69 2.74
C GLN A 38 -0.94 -29.98 3.31
N ASN A 39 -1.43 -29.15 4.24
CA ASN A 39 -2.78 -29.30 4.79
C ASN A 39 -3.82 -28.76 3.80
N ASP A 40 -4.82 -29.57 3.47
CA ASP A 40 -5.83 -29.30 2.44
C ASP A 40 -6.96 -28.37 2.89
N LYS A 41 -7.00 -27.95 4.16
CA LYS A 41 -8.02 -27.02 4.65
C LYS A 41 -7.61 -25.57 4.35
N MET A 42 -8.54 -24.83 3.74
CA MET A 42 -8.39 -23.38 3.48
C MET A 42 -8.16 -22.57 4.77
N TYR A 43 -8.78 -22.98 5.87
CA TYR A 43 -8.72 -22.29 7.15
C TYR A 43 -8.96 -23.24 8.32
N THR A 44 -8.13 -23.14 9.35
CA THR A 44 -8.16 -24.00 10.56
C THR A 44 -8.16 -23.19 11.87
N GLY A 45 -8.35 -21.88 11.79
CA GLY A 45 -8.28 -20.99 12.96
C GLY A 45 -9.48 -21.02 13.90
N GLY A 46 -10.59 -21.65 13.50
CA GLY A 46 -11.82 -21.70 14.30
C GLY A 46 -12.63 -20.40 14.25
N SER A 47 -13.47 -20.17 15.25
CA SER A 47 -14.29 -18.96 15.36
C SER A 47 -13.47 -17.74 15.81
N ILE A 48 -13.99 -16.55 15.52
CA ILE A 48 -13.44 -15.28 16.03
C ILE A 48 -13.34 -15.30 17.56
N LYS A 49 -14.31 -15.92 18.26
CA LYS A 49 -14.32 -16.02 19.72
C LYS A 49 -13.15 -16.86 20.23
N GLU A 50 -12.90 -18.02 19.60
CA GLU A 50 -11.78 -18.89 19.95
C GLU A 50 -10.44 -18.21 19.69
N LEU A 51 -10.28 -17.54 18.54
CA LEU A 51 -9.07 -16.78 18.23
C LEU A 51 -8.81 -15.66 19.22
N ARG A 52 -9.83 -14.86 19.57
CA ARG A 52 -9.69 -13.79 20.56
C ARG A 52 -9.31 -14.30 21.94
N SER A 53 -9.79 -15.48 22.32
CA SER A 53 -9.43 -16.11 23.58
C SER A 53 -7.99 -16.66 23.56
N ALA A 54 -7.54 -17.21 22.43
CA ALA A 54 -6.22 -17.82 22.32
C ALA A 54 -5.10 -16.80 22.11
N ILE A 55 -5.37 -15.72 21.37
CA ILE A 55 -4.38 -14.68 21.04
C ILE A 55 -4.39 -13.64 22.16
N SER A 56 -3.54 -13.87 23.17
CA SER A 56 -3.30 -12.94 24.28
C SER A 56 -1.86 -12.38 24.23
N PHE A 57 -1.72 -11.11 24.60
CA PHE A 57 -0.44 -10.41 24.65
C PHE A 57 -0.02 -10.18 26.11
N ASN A 58 0.97 -10.96 26.57
CA ASN A 58 1.47 -10.95 27.95
C ASN A 58 3.00 -10.78 27.94
N PRO A 59 3.53 -9.56 27.73
CA PRO A 59 4.96 -9.33 27.67
C PRO A 59 5.62 -9.50 29.04
N SER A 60 6.85 -10.02 29.06
CA SER A 60 7.73 -10.12 30.23
C SER A 60 9.07 -9.45 29.95
N LYS A 61 9.85 -9.16 31.00
CA LYS A 61 11.20 -8.58 30.84
C LYS A 61 12.18 -9.57 30.22
N GLU A 62 11.97 -10.85 30.50
CA GLU A 62 12.79 -11.97 30.08
C GLU A 62 12.53 -12.36 28.62
N GLY A 63 11.37 -11.95 28.07
CA GLY A 63 10.91 -12.40 26.76
C GLY A 63 10.58 -13.90 26.72
N MET A 64 10.30 -14.43 25.52
CA MET A 64 10.09 -15.87 25.29
C MET A 64 11.31 -16.56 24.65
N GLY A 65 12.30 -15.78 24.18
CA GLY A 65 13.40 -16.30 23.36
C GLY A 65 12.95 -16.72 21.95
N LEU A 66 13.93 -16.96 21.07
CA LEU A 66 13.70 -17.15 19.63
C LEU A 66 12.81 -18.37 19.31
N HIS A 67 13.20 -19.57 19.76
CA HIS A 67 12.50 -20.81 19.39
C HIS A 67 11.08 -20.91 19.97
N GLN A 68 10.86 -20.50 21.23
CA GLN A 68 9.49 -20.49 21.79
C GLN A 68 8.61 -19.45 21.10
N SER A 69 9.19 -18.29 20.72
CA SER A 69 8.48 -17.29 19.93
C SER A 69 8.09 -17.85 18.56
N LEU A 70 9.00 -18.54 17.87
CA LEU A 70 8.72 -19.20 16.59
C LEU A 70 7.63 -20.26 16.72
N SER A 71 7.73 -21.15 17.71
CA SER A 71 6.69 -22.15 17.99
C SER A 71 5.31 -21.51 18.20
N ARG A 72 5.26 -20.42 18.97
CA ARG A 72 4.01 -19.67 19.23
C ARG A 72 3.49 -18.94 17.99
N MET A 73 4.37 -18.40 17.14
CA MET A 73 3.99 -17.81 15.85
C MET A 73 3.41 -18.87 14.91
N VAL A 74 4.00 -20.07 14.85
CA VAL A 74 3.46 -21.18 14.07
C VAL A 74 2.07 -21.57 14.56
N GLU A 75 1.91 -21.74 15.88
CA GLU A 75 0.65 -22.16 16.49
C GLU A 75 -0.48 -21.13 16.33
N LEU A 76 -0.21 -19.87 16.68
CA LEU A 76 -1.24 -18.85 16.79
C LEU A 76 -1.48 -18.07 15.49
N PHE A 77 -0.45 -17.92 14.66
CA PHE A 77 -0.52 -17.15 13.42
C PHE A 77 -0.56 -18.06 12.20
N LEU A 78 0.51 -18.82 11.91
CA LEU A 78 0.59 -19.62 10.67
C LEU A 78 -0.57 -20.63 10.56
N ASN A 79 -0.73 -21.50 11.54
CA ASN A 79 -1.74 -22.56 11.55
C ASN A 79 -3.18 -22.03 11.57
N LYS A 80 -3.38 -20.77 11.94
CA LYS A 80 -4.71 -20.15 12.02
C LYS A 80 -4.94 -19.11 10.93
N SER A 81 -4.02 -18.98 9.98
CA SER A 81 -4.13 -18.06 8.85
C SER A 81 -4.97 -18.63 7.71
N LEU A 82 -5.63 -17.76 6.97
CA LEU A 82 -6.31 -18.10 5.71
C LEU A 82 -5.29 -18.46 4.64
N LYS A 83 -5.51 -19.57 3.93
CA LYS A 83 -4.67 -20.00 2.81
C LYS A 83 -5.14 -19.41 1.50
N VAL A 84 -4.54 -18.30 1.09
CA VAL A 84 -4.88 -17.65 -0.20
C VAL A 84 -4.51 -18.46 -1.44
N HIS A 85 -3.57 -19.38 -1.33
CA HIS A 85 -3.22 -20.34 -2.38
C HIS A 85 -4.21 -21.50 -2.49
N HIS A 86 -5.13 -21.64 -1.53
CA HIS A 86 -6.12 -22.70 -1.57
C HIS A 86 -7.13 -22.43 -2.72
N PRO A 87 -7.49 -23.42 -3.56
CA PRO A 87 -8.37 -23.21 -4.73
C PRO A 87 -9.74 -22.60 -4.44
N TYR A 88 -10.23 -22.70 -3.19
CA TYR A 88 -11.50 -22.08 -2.76
C TYR A 88 -11.35 -20.69 -2.13
N SER A 89 -10.13 -20.15 -2.03
CA SER A 89 -9.90 -18.76 -1.59
C SER A 89 -10.03 -17.81 -2.79
N LEU A 90 -11.26 -17.46 -3.15
CA LEU A 90 -11.58 -16.76 -4.40
C LEU A 90 -12.39 -15.46 -4.20
N ALA A 91 -12.44 -14.92 -2.99
CA ALA A 91 -13.38 -13.86 -2.64
C ALA A 91 -12.91 -12.45 -3.01
N HIS A 92 -11.61 -12.15 -2.88
CA HIS A 92 -11.09 -10.78 -2.88
C HIS A 92 -9.81 -10.67 -3.71
N LEU A 93 -9.39 -9.43 -3.98
CA LEU A 93 -8.08 -9.07 -4.56
C LEU A 93 -6.92 -9.32 -3.56
N HIS A 94 -6.85 -10.54 -3.02
CA HIS A 94 -5.83 -11.04 -2.11
C HIS A 94 -5.27 -12.32 -2.71
N CYS A 95 -4.21 -12.17 -3.51
CA CYS A 95 -3.70 -13.24 -4.34
C CYS A 95 -2.66 -14.13 -3.64
N PRO A 96 -2.46 -15.37 -4.13
CA PRO A 96 -1.28 -16.16 -3.79
C PRO A 96 0.01 -15.41 -4.15
N THR A 97 1.04 -15.57 -3.33
CA THR A 97 2.35 -14.95 -3.54
C THR A 97 3.27 -15.84 -4.37
N MET A 98 4.20 -15.24 -5.12
CA MET A 98 5.20 -15.97 -5.90
C MET A 98 6.34 -16.45 -5.00
N VAL A 99 6.91 -17.63 -5.28
CA VAL A 99 8.12 -18.11 -4.58
C VAL A 99 9.27 -17.10 -4.67
N THR A 100 9.42 -16.43 -5.83
CA THR A 100 10.41 -15.36 -6.02
C THR A 100 10.18 -14.16 -5.09
N SER A 101 8.91 -13.81 -4.80
CA SER A 101 8.61 -12.73 -3.86
C SER A 101 8.93 -13.14 -2.42
N GLN A 102 8.71 -14.41 -2.07
CA GLN A 102 9.10 -14.95 -0.75
C GLN A 102 10.62 -14.88 -0.53
N ILE A 103 11.42 -15.21 -1.56
CA ILE A 103 12.88 -15.09 -1.50
C ILE A 103 13.30 -13.62 -1.36
N ALA A 104 12.66 -12.72 -2.10
CA ALA A 104 12.94 -11.29 -2.01
C ALA A 104 12.69 -10.74 -0.59
N GLU A 105 11.60 -11.14 0.07
CA GLU A 105 11.28 -10.72 1.45
C GLU A 105 12.37 -11.14 2.46
N VAL A 106 12.97 -12.31 2.28
CA VAL A 106 14.11 -12.74 3.12
C VAL A 106 15.28 -11.78 2.98
N LEU A 107 15.61 -11.37 1.74
CA LEU A 107 16.71 -10.44 1.47
C LEU A 107 16.40 -9.02 1.94
N ILE A 108 15.18 -8.55 1.70
CA ILE A 108 14.71 -7.22 2.14
C ILE A 108 14.80 -7.11 3.66
N ASN A 109 14.28 -8.10 4.39
CA ASN A 109 14.31 -8.09 5.85
C ASN A 109 15.74 -8.20 6.40
N ALA A 110 16.56 -9.11 5.86
CA ALA A 110 17.94 -9.28 6.32
C ALA A 110 18.81 -8.03 6.11
N THR A 111 18.56 -7.26 5.04
CA THR A 111 19.34 -6.06 4.71
C THR A 111 18.76 -4.77 5.28
N ASN A 112 17.45 -4.75 5.59
CA ASN A 112 16.71 -3.64 6.19
C ASN A 112 17.09 -2.26 5.59
N GLN A 113 17.20 -2.21 4.26
CA GLN A 113 17.62 -1.00 3.55
C GLN A 113 16.52 0.07 3.58
N SER A 114 16.91 1.33 3.75
CA SER A 114 15.98 2.46 3.74
C SER A 114 16.08 3.22 2.42
N MET A 115 14.94 3.38 1.74
CA MET A 115 14.87 3.90 0.37
C MET A 115 14.90 5.44 0.28
N ASP A 116 15.01 6.14 1.41
CA ASP A 116 14.96 7.59 1.51
C ASP A 116 16.27 8.28 1.11
N SER A 117 17.41 7.60 1.24
CA SER A 117 18.71 8.14 0.81
C SER A 117 19.64 7.07 0.24
N TRP A 118 20.54 7.53 -0.63
CA TRP A 118 21.48 6.66 -1.35
C TRP A 118 22.38 5.83 -0.43
N ASP A 119 22.88 6.42 0.64
CA ASP A 119 23.77 5.79 1.61
C ASP A 119 23.07 4.75 2.52
N GLN A 120 21.74 4.71 2.49
CA GLN A 120 20.92 3.73 3.22
C GLN A 120 20.35 2.60 2.34
N SER A 121 20.38 2.75 1.01
CA SER A 121 19.93 1.73 0.05
C SER A 121 20.57 1.89 -1.35
N PRO A 122 21.88 1.68 -1.51
CA PRO A 122 22.56 1.98 -2.78
C PRO A 122 22.10 1.04 -3.92
N ALA A 123 22.05 -0.27 -3.67
CA ALA A 123 21.60 -1.23 -4.68
C ALA A 123 20.09 -1.13 -4.90
N GLY A 124 19.30 -1.04 -3.83
CA GLY A 124 17.85 -0.94 -3.90
C GLY A 124 17.39 0.29 -4.66
N SER A 125 18.01 1.45 -4.42
CA SER A 125 17.68 2.70 -5.13
C SER A 125 17.84 2.58 -6.63
N LEU A 126 18.93 1.98 -7.12
CA LEU A 126 19.11 1.77 -8.56
C LEU A 126 18.12 0.76 -9.13
N MET A 127 17.83 -0.33 -8.40
CA MET A 127 16.84 -1.32 -8.82
C MET A 127 15.46 -0.69 -8.96
N GLU A 128 15.04 0.14 -8.00
CA GLU A 128 13.77 0.86 -8.05
C GLU A 128 13.70 1.80 -9.26
N VAL A 129 14.76 2.58 -9.53
CA VAL A 129 14.82 3.47 -10.70
C VAL A 129 14.66 2.69 -12.02
N GLN A 130 15.35 1.56 -12.17
CA GLN A 130 15.25 0.72 -13.38
C GLN A 130 13.86 0.12 -13.55
N LEU A 131 13.25 -0.33 -12.45
CA LEU A 131 11.90 -0.91 -12.49
C LEU A 131 10.83 0.15 -12.80
N ILE A 132 10.97 1.36 -12.26
CA ILE A 132 10.12 2.50 -12.58
C ILE A 132 10.23 2.86 -14.06
N ASP A 133 11.44 2.94 -14.61
CA ASP A 133 11.64 3.21 -16.04
C ASP A 133 10.94 2.16 -16.91
N TRP A 134 11.11 0.88 -16.58
CA TRP A 134 10.41 -0.21 -17.27
C TRP A 134 8.88 -0.09 -17.16
N LEU A 135 8.32 0.15 -15.96
CA LEU A 135 6.88 0.30 -15.75
C LEU A 135 6.30 1.51 -16.50
N ARG A 136 7.00 2.66 -16.49
CA ARG A 136 6.60 3.85 -17.24
C ARG A 136 6.44 3.56 -18.74
N GLN A 137 7.39 2.84 -19.32
CA GLN A 137 7.34 2.48 -20.73
C GLN A 137 6.15 1.55 -21.03
N LYS A 138 5.81 0.63 -20.11
CA LYS A 138 4.64 -0.26 -20.26
C LYS A 138 3.30 0.47 -20.26
N VAL A 139 3.19 1.57 -19.51
CA VAL A 139 1.96 2.39 -19.49
C VAL A 139 1.94 3.47 -20.58
N GLY A 140 2.93 3.50 -21.48
CA GLY A 140 2.97 4.41 -22.63
C GLY A 140 3.59 5.79 -22.35
N TYR A 141 4.24 5.99 -21.20
CA TYR A 141 5.00 7.22 -20.98
C TYR A 141 6.32 7.23 -21.76
N GLY A 142 6.69 8.41 -22.28
CA GLY A 142 7.98 8.65 -22.93
C GLY A 142 9.14 8.76 -21.93
N SER A 143 10.27 9.29 -22.43
CA SER A 143 11.50 9.47 -21.63
C SER A 143 11.24 10.26 -20.34
N GLY A 144 11.90 9.85 -19.25
CA GLY A 144 11.82 10.51 -17.94
C GLY A 144 11.94 9.52 -16.79
N GLN A 145 12.09 10.05 -15.57
CA GLN A 145 12.35 9.27 -14.35
C GLN A 145 11.20 9.32 -13.34
N ALA A 146 10.02 9.82 -13.72
CA ALA A 146 8.95 10.06 -12.77
C ALA A 146 8.19 8.78 -12.40
N GLY A 147 8.26 8.43 -11.12
CA GLY A 147 7.56 7.33 -10.47
C GLY A 147 8.17 7.13 -9.08
N VAL A 148 7.47 6.38 -8.23
CA VAL A 148 7.97 5.98 -6.91
C VAL A 148 7.19 4.75 -6.46
N PHE A 149 7.83 3.84 -5.74
CA PHE A 149 7.11 2.78 -5.07
C PHE A 149 6.26 3.33 -3.92
N THR A 150 5.09 2.73 -3.72
CA THR A 150 4.21 3.07 -2.59
C THR A 150 3.81 1.79 -1.88
N SER A 151 3.26 1.91 -0.68
CA SER A 151 2.70 0.79 0.09
C SER A 151 1.55 0.05 -0.61
N GLY A 152 0.94 0.64 -1.64
CA GLY A 152 -0.12 0.00 -2.43
C GLY A 152 -1.07 1.00 -3.10
N GLY A 153 -2.14 0.48 -3.71
CA GLY A 153 -3.07 1.25 -4.54
C GLY A 153 -3.74 2.43 -3.82
N THR A 154 -4.03 2.31 -2.52
CA THR A 154 -4.63 3.42 -1.75
C THR A 154 -3.68 4.62 -1.63
N GLN A 155 -2.39 4.38 -1.36
CA GLN A 155 -1.38 5.44 -1.29
C GLN A 155 -1.05 5.97 -2.69
N SER A 156 -0.98 5.11 -3.70
CA SER A 156 -0.82 5.53 -5.10
C SER A 156 -1.95 6.47 -5.54
N ASN A 157 -3.21 6.13 -5.24
CA ASN A 157 -4.35 7.01 -5.50
C ASN A 157 -4.23 8.34 -4.75
N LEU A 158 -3.80 8.31 -3.48
CA LEU A 158 -3.60 9.53 -2.68
C LEU A 158 -2.58 10.45 -3.35
N MET A 159 -1.42 9.91 -3.75
CA MET A 159 -0.38 10.68 -4.45
C MET A 159 -0.88 11.24 -5.78
N GLY A 160 -1.62 10.45 -6.56
CA GLY A 160 -2.20 10.89 -7.83
C GLY A 160 -3.16 12.08 -7.66
N VAL A 161 -4.13 11.98 -6.73
CA VAL A 161 -5.09 13.08 -6.49
C VAL A 161 -4.44 14.27 -5.77
N LEU A 162 -3.41 14.06 -4.95
CA LEU A 162 -2.60 15.11 -4.34
C LEU A 162 -1.91 15.95 -5.42
N LEU A 163 -1.19 15.29 -6.34
CA LEU A 163 -0.50 15.95 -7.45
C LEU A 163 -1.49 16.72 -8.34
N ALA A 164 -2.64 16.11 -8.66
CA ALA A 164 -3.69 16.77 -9.45
C ALA A 164 -4.27 18.00 -8.73
N ARG A 165 -4.55 17.91 -7.42
CA ARG A 165 -5.04 19.02 -6.60
C ARG A 165 -4.05 20.17 -6.59
N ASP A 166 -2.79 19.91 -6.28
CA ASP A 166 -1.76 20.94 -6.14
C ASP A 166 -1.46 21.60 -7.49
N TRP A 167 -1.40 20.80 -8.56
CA TRP A 167 -1.26 21.33 -9.91
C TRP A 167 -2.45 22.22 -10.28
N CYS A 168 -3.69 21.75 -10.08
CA CYS A 168 -4.90 22.52 -10.33
C CYS A 168 -4.92 23.84 -9.55
N ILE A 169 -4.54 23.82 -8.26
CA ILE A 169 -4.52 25.02 -7.42
C ILE A 169 -3.44 25.99 -7.90
N SER A 170 -2.23 25.51 -8.20
CA SER A 170 -1.14 26.36 -8.69
C SER A 170 -1.49 27.08 -10.00
N LYS A 171 -2.32 26.46 -10.85
CA LYS A 171 -2.74 27.02 -12.14
C LYS A 171 -3.83 28.09 -12.02
N ASN A 172 -4.66 28.03 -10.97
CA ASN A 172 -5.87 28.84 -10.87
C ASN A 172 -5.82 29.89 -9.75
N TRP A 173 -4.89 29.76 -8.80
CA TRP A 173 -4.69 30.73 -7.71
C TRP A 173 -3.27 31.27 -7.70
N LYS A 174 -3.12 32.51 -7.19
CA LYS A 174 -1.84 33.18 -7.00
C LYS A 174 -1.70 33.66 -5.55
N ASN A 175 -0.47 33.67 -5.04
CA ASN A 175 -0.15 34.27 -3.75
C ASN A 175 -0.14 35.81 -3.82
N GLU A 176 0.10 36.45 -2.68
CA GLU A 176 0.20 37.92 -2.54
C GLU A 176 1.25 38.56 -3.47
N ASN A 177 2.29 37.81 -3.85
CA ASN A 177 3.36 38.25 -4.74
C ASN A 177 3.05 37.97 -6.22
N GLY A 178 1.82 37.52 -6.54
CA GLY A 178 1.39 37.21 -7.91
C GLY A 178 1.97 35.91 -8.50
N GLN A 179 2.64 35.07 -7.69
CA GLN A 179 3.19 33.77 -8.12
C GLN A 179 2.15 32.66 -8.00
N PRO A 180 2.27 31.55 -8.77
CA PRO A 180 1.40 30.37 -8.61
C PRO A 180 1.29 29.93 -7.14
N TRP A 181 0.06 29.65 -6.70
CA TRP A 181 -0.19 29.23 -5.32
C TRP A 181 0.51 27.91 -5.00
N SER A 182 1.15 27.83 -3.82
CA SER A 182 1.79 26.60 -3.33
C SER A 182 1.00 26.06 -2.15
N VAL A 183 0.25 24.96 -2.37
CA VAL A 183 -0.50 24.31 -1.28
C VAL A 183 0.45 23.80 -0.19
N GLN A 184 1.62 23.31 -0.58
CA GLN A 184 2.65 22.83 0.35
C GLN A 184 3.11 23.92 1.32
N ARG A 185 3.23 25.18 0.86
CA ARG A 185 3.71 26.30 1.67
C ARG A 185 2.57 27.02 2.40
N ASP A 186 1.48 27.30 1.68
CA ASP A 186 0.45 28.25 2.09
C ASP A 186 -0.86 27.58 2.53
N GLY A 187 -0.95 26.25 2.44
CA GLY A 187 -2.19 25.51 2.64
C GLY A 187 -3.17 25.67 1.48
N ILE A 188 -4.41 25.20 1.65
CA ILE A 188 -5.43 25.21 0.59
C ILE A 188 -6.18 26.55 0.61
N PRO A 189 -6.30 27.27 -0.52
CA PRO A 189 -7.14 28.47 -0.59
C PRO A 189 -8.60 28.16 -0.21
N ALA A 190 -9.24 29.06 0.52
CA ALA A 190 -10.63 28.87 0.97
C ALA A 190 -11.61 28.64 -0.19
N GLU A 191 -11.41 29.32 -1.32
CA GLU A 191 -12.23 29.16 -2.52
C GLU A 191 -11.94 27.84 -3.24
N ALA A 192 -10.67 27.40 -3.26
CA ALA A 192 -10.28 26.13 -3.87
C ALA A 192 -10.99 24.95 -3.19
N MET A 193 -11.13 24.96 -1.86
CA MET A 193 -11.87 23.94 -1.11
C MET A 193 -13.33 23.76 -1.60
N LYS A 194 -13.96 24.83 -2.12
CA LYS A 194 -15.35 24.80 -2.59
C LYS A 194 -15.46 24.49 -4.09
N ASN A 195 -14.44 24.84 -4.86
CA ASN A 195 -14.52 24.89 -6.31
C ASN A 195 -13.72 23.78 -7.01
N VAL A 196 -12.67 23.25 -6.41
CA VAL A 196 -11.90 22.15 -6.99
C VAL A 196 -12.63 20.83 -6.79
N LYS A 197 -12.81 20.09 -7.89
CA LYS A 197 -13.51 18.80 -7.95
C LYS A 197 -12.64 17.71 -8.55
N VAL A 198 -12.86 16.47 -8.12
CA VAL A 198 -12.34 15.25 -8.74
C VAL A 198 -13.54 14.44 -9.23
N ILE A 199 -13.46 13.90 -10.44
CA ILE A 199 -14.51 13.04 -10.98
C ILE A 199 -14.05 11.60 -10.97
N CYS A 200 -14.92 10.67 -10.59
CA CYS A 200 -14.68 9.23 -10.74
C CYS A 200 -16.01 8.51 -11.05
N SER A 201 -15.96 7.24 -11.43
CA SER A 201 -17.20 6.46 -11.57
C SER A 201 -17.80 6.18 -10.18
N GLU A 202 -19.10 5.91 -10.13
CA GLU A 202 -19.76 5.42 -8.90
C GLU A 202 -19.18 4.08 -8.40
N ASN A 203 -18.63 3.26 -9.30
CA ASN A 203 -17.90 2.03 -8.98
C ASN A 203 -16.38 2.23 -8.76
N ALA A 204 -15.89 3.47 -8.73
CA ALA A 204 -14.48 3.71 -8.45
C ALA A 204 -14.14 3.29 -7.01
N HIS A 205 -12.90 2.86 -6.79
CA HIS A 205 -12.47 2.44 -5.46
C HIS A 205 -12.64 3.60 -4.44
N PHE A 206 -13.25 3.28 -3.28
CA PHE A 206 -13.61 4.25 -2.24
C PHE A 206 -12.43 5.11 -1.73
N SER A 207 -11.19 4.69 -1.99
CA SER A 207 -10.00 5.48 -1.64
C SER A 207 -9.99 6.86 -2.29
N VAL A 208 -10.65 7.08 -3.44
CA VAL A 208 -10.73 8.42 -4.05
C VAL A 208 -11.38 9.43 -3.09
N GLN A 209 -12.58 9.12 -2.58
CA GLN A 209 -13.29 9.96 -1.61
C GLN A 209 -12.54 10.09 -0.30
N LYS A 210 -12.04 8.96 0.24
CA LYS A 210 -11.26 8.95 1.48
C LYS A 210 -10.02 9.83 1.39
N ASN A 211 -9.28 9.75 0.29
CA ASN A 211 -8.06 10.52 0.08
C ASN A 211 -8.36 12.02 -0.03
N MET A 212 -9.44 12.41 -0.72
CA MET A 212 -9.86 13.81 -0.77
C MET A 212 -10.27 14.36 0.61
N ALA A 213 -10.95 13.57 1.44
CA ALA A 213 -11.20 13.95 2.84
C ALA A 213 -9.92 14.10 3.65
N MET A 214 -9.01 13.13 3.58
CA MET A 214 -7.72 13.18 4.28
C MET A 214 -6.89 14.41 3.89
N MET A 215 -7.02 14.86 2.65
CA MET A 215 -6.38 16.06 2.11
C MET A 215 -7.09 17.37 2.45
N GLY A 216 -8.15 17.36 3.28
CA GLY A 216 -8.89 18.55 3.70
C GLY A 216 -9.94 19.06 2.71
N MET A 217 -10.16 18.38 1.60
CA MET A 217 -11.14 18.77 0.57
C MET A 217 -12.56 18.24 0.85
N GLY A 218 -12.67 17.17 1.65
CA GLY A 218 -13.93 16.52 2.00
C GLY A 218 -14.56 15.69 0.88
N PHE A 219 -15.56 14.88 1.20
CA PHE A 219 -16.22 13.98 0.22
C PHE A 219 -16.97 14.75 -0.87
N GLN A 220 -17.48 15.93 -0.55
CA GLN A 220 -18.17 16.84 -1.47
C GLN A 220 -17.28 17.37 -2.61
N SER A 221 -15.96 17.15 -2.53
CA SER A 221 -15.03 17.46 -3.61
C SER A 221 -14.97 16.36 -4.67
N VAL A 222 -15.53 15.18 -4.41
CA VAL A 222 -15.62 14.09 -5.38
C VAL A 222 -17.01 14.05 -5.99
N VAL A 223 -17.08 14.03 -7.31
CA VAL A 223 -18.31 13.92 -8.10
C VAL A 223 -18.29 12.57 -8.79
N THR A 224 -19.33 11.77 -8.58
CA THR A 224 -19.46 10.46 -9.23
C THR A 224 -20.24 10.58 -10.53
N VAL A 225 -19.84 9.78 -11.51
CA VAL A 225 -20.59 9.58 -12.76
C VAL A 225 -21.11 8.14 -12.83
N PRO A 226 -22.29 7.91 -13.42
CA PRO A 226 -22.86 6.57 -13.53
C PRO A 226 -21.98 5.64 -14.36
N VAL A 227 -22.22 4.34 -14.22
CA VAL A 227 -21.63 3.31 -15.09
C VAL A 227 -22.63 2.75 -16.09
N ASN A 228 -22.11 2.17 -17.18
CA ASN A 228 -22.89 1.39 -18.13
C ASN A 228 -23.10 -0.06 -17.64
N ASP A 229 -23.80 -0.86 -18.44
CA ASP A 229 -24.10 -2.27 -18.14
C ASP A 229 -22.85 -3.15 -17.97
N ASN A 230 -21.67 -2.69 -18.43
CA ASN A 230 -20.39 -3.36 -18.26
C ASN A 230 -19.59 -2.82 -17.06
N ALA A 231 -20.24 -2.08 -16.15
CA ALA A 231 -19.61 -1.42 -15.00
C ALA A 231 -18.51 -0.40 -15.36
N GLN A 232 -18.46 0.06 -16.61
CA GLN A 232 -17.51 1.08 -17.07
C GLN A 232 -18.12 2.47 -16.90
N MET A 233 -17.28 3.47 -16.64
CA MET A 233 -17.68 4.87 -16.60
C MET A 233 -18.45 5.27 -17.86
N ASP A 234 -19.66 5.83 -17.70
CA ASP A 234 -20.42 6.40 -18.82
C ASP A 234 -19.75 7.72 -19.27
N VAL A 235 -19.20 7.71 -20.48
CA VAL A 235 -18.46 8.85 -21.06
C VAL A 235 -19.38 10.00 -21.48
N ASP A 236 -20.62 9.72 -21.88
CA ASP A 236 -21.60 10.75 -22.23
C ASP A 236 -22.09 11.46 -20.96
N ALA A 237 -22.28 10.69 -19.88
CA ALA A 237 -22.57 11.27 -18.58
C ALA A 237 -21.38 12.09 -18.05
N LEU A 238 -20.15 11.59 -18.22
CA LEU A 238 -18.94 12.34 -17.85
C LEU A 238 -18.86 13.70 -18.55
N GLU A 239 -19.08 13.76 -19.86
CA GLU A 239 -19.05 15.01 -20.62
C GLU A 239 -20.08 16.02 -20.09
N LYS A 240 -21.31 15.56 -19.86
CA LYS A 240 -22.40 16.38 -19.29
C LYS A 240 -22.05 16.88 -17.88
N THR A 241 -21.50 16.02 -17.03
CA THR A 241 -21.07 16.38 -15.67
C THR A 241 -19.97 17.43 -15.70
N MET A 242 -18.97 17.29 -16.58
CA MET A 242 -17.89 18.28 -16.73
C MET A 242 -18.44 19.63 -17.18
N ALA A 243 -19.33 19.66 -18.19
CA ALA A 243 -19.96 20.89 -18.67
C ALA A 243 -20.80 21.57 -17.59
N HIS A 244 -21.56 20.80 -16.80
CA HIS A 244 -22.35 21.32 -15.68
C HIS A 244 -21.47 21.93 -14.59
N LEU A 245 -20.42 21.23 -14.16
CA LEU A 245 -19.46 21.74 -13.17
C LEU A 245 -18.80 23.04 -13.64
N GLN A 246 -18.42 23.11 -14.91
CA GLN A 246 -17.86 24.33 -15.49
C GLN A 246 -18.86 25.50 -15.45
N ALA A 247 -20.13 25.25 -15.77
CA ALA A 247 -21.19 26.27 -15.71
C ALA A 247 -21.43 26.79 -14.29
N GLU A 248 -21.18 25.97 -13.26
CA GLU A 248 -21.22 26.37 -11.84
C GLU A 248 -19.94 27.05 -11.33
N GLY A 249 -18.96 27.30 -12.22
CA GLY A 249 -17.66 27.86 -11.84
C GLY A 249 -16.78 26.91 -11.03
N LYS A 250 -17.04 25.59 -11.11
CA LYS A 250 -16.18 24.55 -10.53
C LYS A 250 -15.04 24.22 -11.48
N ILE A 251 -13.94 23.76 -10.91
CA ILE A 251 -12.72 23.39 -11.63
C ILE A 251 -12.43 21.91 -11.38
N VAL A 252 -12.39 21.11 -12.44
CA VAL A 252 -12.07 19.69 -12.35
C VAL A 252 -10.54 19.53 -12.32
N ALA A 253 -10.00 19.05 -11.21
CA ALA A 253 -8.57 18.78 -11.06
C ALA A 253 -8.12 17.54 -11.84
N CYS A 254 -8.91 16.47 -11.78
CA CYS A 254 -8.69 15.25 -12.56
C CYS A 254 -9.96 14.40 -12.68
N VAL A 255 -9.92 13.48 -13.64
CA VAL A 255 -10.83 12.35 -13.76
C VAL A 255 -10.05 11.09 -13.38
N VAL A 256 -10.56 10.32 -12.42
CA VAL A 256 -9.99 9.02 -12.01
C VAL A 256 -10.67 7.92 -12.82
N ALA A 257 -9.97 7.42 -13.83
CA ALA A 257 -10.41 6.27 -14.62
C ALA A 257 -9.93 4.97 -13.96
N THR A 258 -10.83 4.01 -13.75
CA THR A 258 -10.53 2.72 -13.14
C THR A 258 -10.33 1.66 -14.23
N ALA A 259 -9.13 1.10 -14.31
CA ALA A 259 -8.84 -0.08 -15.13
C ALA A 259 -8.93 -1.33 -14.24
N GLY A 260 -10.11 -1.95 -14.22
CA GLY A 260 -10.44 -3.03 -13.28
C GLY A 260 -11.19 -2.53 -12.05
N THR A 261 -12.52 -2.48 -12.11
CA THR A 261 -13.35 -2.20 -10.94
C THR A 261 -13.26 -3.35 -9.94
N THR A 262 -13.43 -3.07 -8.65
CA THR A 262 -13.20 -4.07 -7.59
C THR A 262 -14.11 -5.29 -7.72
N ASP A 263 -15.36 -5.10 -8.13
CA ASP A 263 -16.35 -6.17 -8.19
C ASP A 263 -16.49 -6.78 -9.59
N ALA A 264 -16.39 -5.98 -10.66
CA ALA A 264 -16.68 -6.43 -12.02
C ALA A 264 -15.44 -6.66 -12.90
N GLY A 265 -14.24 -6.24 -12.47
CA GLY A 265 -13.03 -6.23 -13.29
C GLY A 265 -13.03 -5.12 -14.32
#